data_AF-X1ND84-F1
#
_entry.id   AF-X1ND84-F1
#
_cell.length_a   1.000
_cell.length_b   1.000
_cell.length_c   1.000
_cell.angle_alpha   90.00
_cell.angle_beta   90.00
_cell.angle_gamma   90.00
#
_symmetry.space_group_name_H-M   'P 1'
#
loop_
_entity.id
_entity.type
_entity.pdbx_description
1 polymer ?
#
loop_
_entity_poly.entity_id
_entity_poly.type
_entity_poly.pdbx_seq_one_letter_code
_entity_poly.pdbx_strand_id
1 'polypeptide(L)'
;LKQHPISGKPGVLVDPKCPGFIAECGGGRSPIEGGGIWMRDKNTLKPISKNNHACTALIFYLVNKFGYTGLAPRRGPMKLSRKLMPRTFVRT
;
A
#
# COMPACT_ATOMS: atom_id res chain seq x y z
N LEU A 1 -0.53 6.06 -6.59
CA LEU A 1 -0.80 5.16 -7.73
C LEU A 1 -0.45 5.91 -9.01
N LYS A 2 0.55 5.45 -9.76
CA LYS A 2 0.87 6.06 -11.06
C LYS A 2 -0.28 5.72 -12.02
N GLN A 3 -0.80 6.71 -12.76
CA GLN A 3 -1.77 6.44 -13.81
C GLN A 3 -1.18 5.46 -14.83
N HIS A 4 -2.03 4.68 -15.49
CA HIS A 4 -1.54 3.75 -16.50
C HIS A 4 -0.79 4.54 -17.60
N PRO A 5 0.49 4.23 -17.87
CA PRO A 5 1.36 5.09 -18.67
C PRO A 5 0.93 5.22 -20.14
N ILE A 6 0.11 4.28 -20.63
CA ILE A 6 -0.37 4.26 -22.02
C ILE A 6 -1.80 4.79 -22.12
N SER A 7 -2.65 4.52 -21.13
CA SER A 7 -4.09 4.83 -21.23
C SER A 7 -4.52 6.01 -20.37
N GLY A 8 -3.65 6.51 -19.49
CA GLY A 8 -3.96 7.57 -18.51
C GLY A 8 -5.01 7.17 -17.47
N LYS A 9 -5.59 5.97 -17.57
CA LYS A 9 -6.70 5.55 -16.71
C LYS A 9 -6.22 5.38 -15.26
N PRO A 10 -7.04 5.77 -14.28
CA PRO A 10 -6.75 5.53 -12.87
C PRO A 10 -6.75 4.02 -12.60
N GLY A 11 -5.83 3.56 -11.76
CA GLY A 11 -5.73 2.15 -11.35
C GLY A 11 -6.78 1.73 -10.31
N VAL A 12 -7.50 2.70 -9.73
CA VAL A 12 -8.59 2.48 -8.77
C VAL A 12 -9.74 3.39 -9.17
N LEU A 13 -10.91 2.80 -9.33
CA LEU A 13 -12.17 3.49 -9.55
C LEU A 13 -13.06 3.26 -8.33
N VAL A 14 -13.75 4.31 -7.90
CA VAL A 14 -14.63 4.28 -6.73
C VAL A 14 -16.04 4.55 -7.22
N ASP A 15 -16.98 3.68 -6.85
CA ASP A 15 -18.38 3.89 -7.16
C ASP A 15 -18.93 5.10 -6.36
N PRO A 16 -19.68 6.04 -6.98
CA PRO A 16 -20.33 7.14 -6.28
C PRO A 16 -21.23 6.71 -5.11
N LYS A 17 -21.73 5.47 -5.11
CA LYS A 17 -22.53 4.86 -4.03
C LYS A 17 -21.72 4.51 -2.78
N CYS A 18 -20.43 4.84 -2.73
CA CYS A 18 -19.57 4.68 -1.55
C CYS A 18 -19.34 6.01 -0.80
N PRO A 19 -20.39 6.71 -0.31
CA PRO A 19 -20.27 8.07 0.22
C PRO A 19 -19.39 8.13 1.47
N GLY A 20 -19.36 7.07 2.30
CA GLY A 20 -18.47 7.00 3.45
C GLY A 20 -16.99 7.03 3.06
N PHE A 21 -16.59 6.21 2.09
CA PHE A 21 -15.22 6.19 1.59
C PHE A 21 -14.84 7.52 0.92
N ILE A 22 -15.73 8.07 0.10
CA ILE A 22 -15.52 9.37 -0.57
C ILE A 22 -15.33 10.49 0.46
N ALA A 23 -16.14 10.49 1.52
CA ALA A 23 -16.02 11.47 2.60
C ALA A 23 -14.70 11.33 3.38
N GLU A 24 -14.26 10.10 3.71
CA GLU A 24 -12.96 9.87 4.35
C GLU A 24 -11.79 10.35 3.48
N CYS A 25 -11.91 10.21 2.16
CA CYS A 25 -10.93 10.75 1.20
C CYS A 25 -10.99 12.28 1.03
N GLY A 26 -11.96 12.95 1.67
CA GLY A 26 -12.17 14.40 1.57
C GLY A 26 -12.92 14.86 0.32
N GLY A 27 -13.49 13.94 -0.44
CA GLY A 27 -14.17 14.22 -1.71
C GLY A 27 -15.64 14.60 -1.57
N GLY A 28 -16.23 14.56 -0.36
CA GLY A 28 -17.65 14.83 -0.17
C GLY A 28 -18.11 14.84 1.29
N ARG A 29 -19.41 15.06 1.49
CA ARG A 29 -20.06 15.05 2.81
C ARG A 29 -20.23 13.61 3.31
N SER A 30 -19.98 13.39 4.60
CA SER A 30 -20.21 12.09 5.23
C SER A 30 -21.71 11.77 5.31
N PRO A 31 -22.11 10.50 5.07
CA PRO A 31 -23.50 10.08 5.23
C PRO A 31 -23.93 9.95 6.70
N ILE A 32 -22.97 9.96 7.64
CA ILE A 32 -23.22 9.81 9.08
C ILE A 32 -22.79 11.07 9.83
N GLU A 33 -23.49 11.35 10.92
CA GLU A 33 -23.13 12.45 11.81
C GLU A 33 -21.79 12.17 12.50
N GLY A 34 -20.92 13.18 12.57
CA GLY A 34 -19.57 13.05 13.12
C GLY A 34 -18.54 12.39 12.20
N GLY A 35 -18.95 11.87 11.04
CA GLY A 35 -18.06 11.40 9.99
C GLY A 35 -17.46 12.55 9.16
N GLY A 36 -16.45 12.26 8.34
CA GLY A 36 -15.79 13.27 7.51
C GLY A 36 -14.45 12.81 6.97
N ILE A 37 -13.58 13.76 6.64
CA ILE A 37 -12.25 13.50 6.09
C ILE A 37 -11.33 12.81 7.10
N TRP A 38 -10.50 11.89 6.62
CA TRP A 38 -9.41 11.31 7.38
C TRP A 38 -8.27 12.32 7.52
N MET A 39 -8.09 12.82 8.74
CA MET A 39 -7.10 13.88 9.02
C MET A 39 -5.80 13.32 9.60
N ARG A 40 -4.77 14.16 9.52
CA ARG A 40 -3.49 13.99 10.20
C ARG A 40 -3.39 14.98 11.36
N ASP A 41 -2.71 14.57 12.40
CA ASP A 41 -2.34 15.44 13.51
C ASP A 41 -1.42 16.55 12.99
N LYS A 42 -1.70 17.81 13.40
CA LYS A 42 -0.97 18.98 12.91
C LYS A 42 0.49 19.02 13.36
N ASN A 43 0.79 18.45 14.52
CA ASN A 43 2.11 18.51 15.14
C ASN A 43 2.95 17.29 14.74
N THR A 44 2.36 16.10 14.75
CA THR A 44 3.09 14.85 14.49
C THR A 44 2.99 14.38 13.03
N LEU A 45 2.10 14.97 12.23
CA LEU A 45 1.77 14.56 10.86
C LEU A 45 1.31 13.09 10.73
N LYS A 46 1.06 12.42 11.87
CA LYS A 46 0.58 11.05 11.93
C LYS A 46 -0.93 11.02 11.64
N PRO A 47 -1.43 9.97 10.97
CA PRO A 47 -2.86 9.81 10.76
C PRO A 47 -3.59 9.67 12.09
N ILE A 48 -4.71 10.38 12.25
CA ILE A 48 -5.55 10.31 13.44
C ILE A 48 -6.40 9.03 13.35
N SER A 49 -6.66 8.40 14.50
CA SER A 49 -7.55 7.23 14.60
C SER A 49 -9.03 7.63 14.61
N LYS A 50 -9.45 8.43 13.63
CA LYS A 50 -10.83 8.87 13.42
C LYS A 50 -11.11 9.01 11.93
N ASN A 51 -12.32 8.65 11.49
CA ASN A 51 -12.76 8.72 10.09
C ASN A 51 -11.79 8.00 9.12
N ASN A 52 -11.33 6.82 9.50
CA ASN A 52 -10.25 6.10 8.80
C ASN A 52 -10.64 4.69 8.39
N HIS A 53 -11.88 4.26 8.60
CA HIS A 53 -12.29 2.86 8.51
C HIS A 53 -12.25 2.37 7.06
N ALA A 54 -12.86 3.13 6.15
CA ALA A 54 -12.90 2.76 4.74
C ALA A 54 -11.52 2.88 4.09
N CYS A 55 -10.74 3.91 4.44
CA CYS A 55 -9.39 4.10 3.93
C CYS A 55 -8.41 3.02 4.43
N THR A 56 -8.48 2.62 5.70
CA THR A 56 -7.65 1.51 6.22
C THR A 56 -8.04 0.18 5.60
N ALA A 57 -9.33 -0.10 5.42
CA ALA A 57 -9.79 -1.29 4.71
C ALA A 57 -9.23 -1.35 3.27
N LEU A 58 -9.25 -0.23 2.54
CA LEU A 58 -8.65 -0.15 1.21
C LEU A 58 -7.13 -0.39 1.26
N ILE A 59 -6.42 0.18 2.23
CA ILE A 59 -4.97 -0.04 2.39
C ILE A 59 -4.69 -1.54 2.58
N PHE A 60 -5.42 -2.22 3.45
CA PHE A 60 -5.24 -3.66 3.66
C PHE A 60 -5.54 -4.48 2.41
N TYR A 61 -6.61 -4.13 1.67
CA TYR A 61 -6.90 -4.77 0.39
C TYR A 61 -5.76 -4.58 -0.63
N LEU A 62 -5.23 -3.36 -0.76
CA LEU A 62 -4.13 -3.06 -1.68
C LEU A 62 -2.84 -3.79 -1.28
N VAL A 63 -2.51 -3.82 0.00
CA VAL A 63 -1.35 -4.57 0.52
C VAL A 63 -1.52 -6.06 0.29
N ASN A 64 -2.70 -6.63 0.51
CA ASN A 64 -2.96 -8.03 0.25
C ASN A 64 -2.81 -8.38 -1.24
N LYS A 65 -3.27 -7.49 -2.13
CA LYS A 65 -3.27 -7.72 -3.57
C LYS A 65 -1.91 -7.49 -4.25
N PHE A 66 -1.16 -6.48 -3.80
CA PHE A 66 0.06 -6.02 -4.47
C PHE A 66 1.32 -6.15 -3.60
N GLY A 67 1.17 -6.51 -2.33
CA GLY A 67 2.25 -6.47 -1.35
C GLY A 67 2.59 -5.04 -0.91
N TYR A 68 3.62 -4.94 -0.08
CA TYR A 68 4.21 -3.66 0.29
C TYR A 68 5.17 -3.20 -0.82
N THR A 69 4.98 -1.99 -1.33
CA THR A 69 5.98 -1.35 -2.20
C THR A 69 7.01 -0.66 -1.30
N GLY A 70 8.03 -1.40 -0.91
CA GLY A 70 9.23 -0.93 -0.23
C GLY A 70 10.41 -1.71 -0.78
N LEU A 71 11.55 -1.04 -0.94
CA LEU A 71 12.81 -1.57 -1.47
C LEU A 71 12.92 -3.08 -1.19
N ALA A 72 13.01 -3.90 -2.24
CA ALA A 72 13.67 -5.19 -2.10
C ALA A 72 14.91 -4.93 -1.23
N PRO A 73 15.20 -5.75 -0.19
CA PRO A 73 16.40 -5.52 0.60
C PRO A 73 17.51 -5.31 -0.42
N ARG A 74 18.24 -4.19 -0.31
CA ARG A 74 19.48 -4.06 -1.07
C ARG A 74 20.29 -5.26 -0.62
N ARG A 75 20.19 -6.37 -1.35
CA ARG A 75 21.23 -7.38 -1.39
C ARG A 75 22.38 -6.58 -1.96
N GLY A 76 23.14 -5.95 -1.06
CA GLY A 76 24.48 -5.49 -1.39
C GLY A 76 25.17 -6.63 -2.12
N PRO A 77 26.06 -6.33 -3.07
CA PRO A 77 26.64 -7.35 -3.93
C PRO A 77 27.02 -8.54 -3.08
N MET A 78 26.34 -9.66 -3.31
CA MET A 78 26.61 -10.89 -2.60
C MET A 78 28.08 -11.18 -2.89
N LYS A 79 28.96 -10.99 -1.89
CA LYS A 79 30.35 -11.41 -2.03
C LYS A 79 30.25 -12.92 -2.25
N LEU A 80 30.45 -13.33 -3.50
CA LEU A 80 30.57 -14.71 -3.90
C LEU A 80 31.84 -15.23 -3.24
N SER A 81 31.75 -15.60 -1.97
CA SER A 81 32.82 -16.27 -1.26
C SER A 81 32.96 -17.65 -1.88
N ARG A 82 33.99 -17.81 -2.73
CA ARG A 82 34.40 -19.08 -3.35
C ARG A 82 34.95 -20.08 -2.32
N LYS A 83 34.31 -20.25 -1.16
CA LYS A 83 34.70 -21.25 -0.17
C LYS A 83 33.45 -21.92 0.36
N LEU A 84 33.02 -22.95 -0.37
CA LEU A 84 32.99 -24.33 0.10
C LEU A 84 32.34 -25.18 -1.00
N MET A 85 33.16 -25.78 -1.85
CA MET A 85 32.76 -26.99 -2.56
C MET A 85 33.44 -28.17 -1.88
N PRO A 86 32.72 -29.02 -1.14
CA PRO A 86 33.11 -30.41 -1.05
C PRO A 86 32.67 -31.10 -2.34
N ARG A 87 33.61 -31.25 -3.27
CA ARG A 87 33.49 -32.18 -4.39
C ARG A 87 33.64 -33.58 -3.82
N THR A 88 32.56 -34.37 -3.81
CA THR A 88 32.59 -35.82 -4.01
C THR A 88 31.17 -36.36 -4.03
N PHE A 89 30.69 -36.71 -5.22
CA PHE A 89 29.77 -37.84 -5.34
C PHE A 89 30.16 -38.61 -6.61
N VAL A 90 30.86 -39.72 -6.38
CA VAL A 90 31.22 -40.72 -7.38
C VAL A 90 29.92 -41.45 -7.78
N ARG A 91 29.65 -41.59 -9.08
CA ARG A 91 28.68 -42.55 -9.60
C ARG A 91 29.45 -43.69 -10.25
N THR A 92 29.29 -44.90 -9.70
CA THR A 92 29.40 -46.16 -10.45
C THR A 92 28.23 -46.31 -11.40
#